data_AF-A0A370DYR4-F1
#
_entry.id   AF-A0A370DYR4-F1
#
_cell.length_a   1.000
_cell.length_b   1.000
_cell.length_c   1.000
_cell.angle_alpha   90.00
_cell.angle_beta   90.00
_cell.angle_gamma   90.00
#
_symmetry.space_group_name_H-M   'P 1'
#
loop_
_entity.id
_entity.type
_entity.pdbx_description
1 polymer ?
#
loop_
_entity_poly.entity_id
_entity_poly.type
_entity_poly.pdbx_seq_one_letter_code
_entity_poly.pdbx_strand_id
1 'polypeptide(L)'
;MKQLLGSLRINLKIWLGFGLVLSVLAVISSLTLVSLSGVEGRVTEVVEARQPTLILSKELATQLQQSASALGFYLLSKEETHKTAYQQGLARVDKVIASLKQLPAIDKDTEALALVEAIDTDVQRFRALEAGLFEAAANSEKNFPGIAFANANINPITRTMAQLTSQMILSELEEESDEMRKQLLADIADLRYVWSNVMNGIRGYLAFRSESALTDMELYIQQADKLVVKISGYGDELTLDQADALEQIKAGAPLFKEHLKQLHTIHGSQ
;
A
#
# COMPACT_ATOMS: atom_id res chain seq x y z
N MET A 1 -18.15 -19.89 -85.95
CA MET A 1 -19.22 -20.18 -84.97
C MET A 1 -20.65 -20.12 -85.52
N LYS A 2 -21.01 -19.19 -86.42
CA LYS A 2 -22.37 -19.14 -87.02
C LYS A 2 -22.74 -20.33 -87.92
N GLN A 3 -21.78 -21.03 -88.52
CA GLN A 3 -22.04 -22.16 -89.43
C GLN A 3 -22.16 -23.54 -88.73
N LEU A 4 -21.65 -23.70 -87.51
CA LEU A 4 -21.78 -24.97 -86.74
C LEU A 4 -23.12 -25.09 -86.00
N LEU A 5 -23.79 -23.97 -85.73
CA LEU A 5 -25.09 -23.92 -85.06
C LEU A 5 -26.28 -23.90 -86.04
N GLY A 6 -26.02 -23.88 -87.35
CA GLY A 6 -27.06 -23.78 -88.38
C GLY A 6 -27.79 -25.10 -88.68
N SER A 7 -27.12 -26.24 -88.54
CA SER A 7 -27.61 -27.57 -88.97
C SER A 7 -28.20 -28.44 -87.85
N LEU A 8 -28.30 -27.92 -86.64
CA LEU A 8 -28.82 -28.65 -85.48
C LEU A 8 -30.34 -28.50 -85.37
N ARG A 9 -31.05 -29.64 -85.26
CA ARG A 9 -32.50 -29.70 -85.01
C ARG A 9 -32.86 -28.81 -83.81
N ILE A 10 -33.99 -28.09 -83.90
CA ILE A 10 -34.43 -27.09 -82.90
C ILE A 10 -34.46 -27.68 -81.48
N ASN A 11 -34.80 -28.96 -81.34
CA ASN A 11 -34.81 -29.67 -80.06
C ASN A 11 -33.43 -29.73 -79.37
N LEU A 12 -32.33 -29.82 -80.13
CA LEU A 12 -30.97 -29.92 -79.59
C LEU A 12 -30.43 -28.55 -79.18
N LYS A 13 -30.88 -27.47 -79.83
CA LYS A 13 -30.56 -26.09 -79.40
C LYS A 13 -31.21 -25.75 -78.07
N ILE A 14 -32.45 -26.18 -77.85
CA ILE A 14 -33.16 -26.01 -76.58
C ILE A 14 -32.47 -26.81 -75.46
N TRP A 15 -32.09 -28.06 -75.72
CA TRP A 15 -31.36 -28.89 -74.76
C TRP A 15 -29.96 -28.35 -74.43
N LEU A 16 -29.23 -27.82 -75.42
CA LEU A 16 -27.93 -27.17 -75.19
C LEU A 16 -28.06 -25.90 -74.35
N GLY A 17 -29.09 -25.07 -74.61
CA GLY A 17 -29.38 -23.90 -73.79
C GLY A 17 -29.72 -24.28 -72.34
N PHE A 18 -30.55 -25.31 -72.17
CA PHE A 18 -30.92 -25.81 -70.84
C PHE A 18 -29.72 -26.41 -70.09
N GLY A 19 -28.89 -27.20 -70.76
CA GLY A 19 -27.67 -27.79 -70.17
C GLY A 19 -26.62 -26.74 -69.80
N LEU A 20 -26.51 -25.66 -70.57
CA LEU A 20 -25.66 -24.52 -70.24
C LEU A 20 -26.13 -23.84 -68.95
N VAL A 21 -27.44 -23.54 -68.85
CA VAL A 21 -28.02 -22.92 -67.65
C VAL A 21 -27.83 -23.82 -66.43
N LEU A 22 -28.02 -25.13 -66.57
CA LEU A 22 -27.84 -26.10 -65.49
C LEU A 22 -26.38 -26.21 -65.03
N SER A 23 -25.42 -26.14 -65.96
CA SER A 23 -23.99 -26.11 -65.63
C SER A 23 -23.60 -24.83 -64.90
N VAL A 24 -24.12 -23.68 -65.34
CA VAL A 24 -23.87 -22.39 -64.66
C VAL A 24 -24.42 -22.42 -63.24
N LEU A 25 -25.64 -22.96 -63.04
CA LEU A 25 -26.22 -23.15 -61.70
C LEU A 25 -25.37 -24.09 -60.83
N ALA A 26 -24.88 -25.21 -61.38
CA ALA A 26 -24.04 -26.14 -60.64
C ALA A 26 -22.71 -25.50 -60.20
N VAL A 27 -22.09 -24.70 -61.07
CA VAL A 27 -20.85 -23.96 -60.75
C VAL A 27 -21.11 -22.91 -59.67
N ILE A 28 -22.19 -22.13 -59.79
CA ILE A 28 -22.55 -21.12 -58.78
C ILE A 28 -22.85 -21.77 -57.44
N SER A 29 -23.61 -22.86 -57.39
CA SER A 29 -23.87 -23.61 -56.16
C SER A 29 -22.60 -24.17 -55.53
N SER A 30 -21.67 -24.68 -56.34
CA SER A 30 -20.38 -25.19 -55.86
C SER A 30 -19.51 -24.08 -55.28
N LEU A 31 -19.43 -22.93 -55.98
CA LEU A 31 -18.73 -21.74 -55.48
C LEU A 31 -19.36 -21.21 -54.19
N THR A 32 -20.70 -21.26 -54.09
CA THR A 32 -21.44 -20.83 -52.90
C THR A 32 -21.19 -21.77 -51.73
N LEU A 33 -21.14 -23.09 -51.96
CA LEU A 33 -20.79 -24.08 -50.94
C LEU A 33 -19.38 -23.86 -50.39
N VAL A 34 -18.39 -23.68 -51.27
CA VAL A 34 -16.98 -23.42 -50.86
C VAL A 34 -16.84 -22.07 -50.14
N SER A 35 -17.53 -21.04 -50.62
CA SER A 35 -17.62 -19.73 -49.96
C SER A 35 -18.20 -19.86 -48.55
N LEU A 36 -19.29 -20.61 -48.40
CA LEU A 36 -19.95 -20.82 -47.12
C LEU A 36 -19.06 -21.58 -46.14
N SER A 37 -18.30 -22.58 -46.61
CA SER A 37 -17.33 -23.31 -45.77
C SER A 37 -16.17 -22.42 -45.32
N GLY A 38 -15.74 -21.47 -46.17
CA GLY A 38 -14.72 -20.48 -45.84
C GLY A 38 -15.18 -19.42 -44.83
N VAL A 39 -16.49 -19.13 -44.78
CA VAL A 39 -17.10 -18.22 -43.80
C VAL A 39 -17.28 -18.92 -42.45
N GLU A 40 -17.66 -20.20 -42.45
CA GLU A 40 -17.80 -21.01 -41.24
C GLU A 40 -16.48 -21.03 -40.45
N GLY A 41 -15.35 -21.28 -41.12
CA GLY A 41 -14.01 -21.26 -40.49
C GLY A 41 -13.60 -19.92 -39.86
N ARG A 42 -14.11 -18.78 -40.35
CA ARG A 42 -13.81 -17.44 -39.79
C ARG A 42 -14.74 -17.03 -38.65
N VAL A 43 -15.98 -17.53 -38.65
CA VAL A 43 -16.93 -17.32 -37.53
C VAL A 43 -16.51 -18.15 -36.32
N THR A 44 -16.01 -19.37 -36.53
CA THR A 44 -15.50 -20.24 -35.47
C THR A 44 -14.26 -19.64 -34.77
N GLU A 45 -13.33 -19.02 -35.51
CA GLU A 45 -12.14 -18.39 -34.93
C GLU A 45 -12.46 -17.18 -34.01
N VAL A 46 -13.44 -16.35 -34.38
CA VAL A 46 -13.82 -15.16 -33.59
C VAL A 46 -14.66 -15.55 -32.36
N VAL A 47 -15.53 -16.55 -32.48
CA VAL A 47 -16.45 -16.96 -31.40
C VAL A 47 -15.81 -17.98 -30.45
N GLU A 48 -14.98 -18.93 -30.93
CA GLU A 48 -14.42 -19.98 -30.07
C GLU A 48 -13.06 -19.62 -29.45
N ALA A 49 -12.28 -18.69 -30.02
CA ALA A 49 -10.94 -18.38 -29.51
C ALA A 49 -10.85 -17.00 -28.83
N ARG A 50 -11.38 -15.94 -29.45
CA ARG A 50 -11.20 -14.56 -28.94
C ARG A 50 -12.16 -14.19 -27.81
N GLN A 51 -13.42 -14.61 -27.89
CA GLN A 51 -14.43 -14.28 -26.88
C GLN A 51 -14.13 -14.91 -25.49
N PRO A 52 -13.76 -16.20 -25.38
CA PRO A 52 -13.37 -16.79 -24.10
C PRO A 52 -12.14 -16.11 -23.48
N THR A 53 -11.14 -15.79 -24.32
CA THR A 53 -9.93 -15.08 -23.89
C THR A 53 -10.25 -13.73 -23.29
N LEU A 54 -11.11 -12.94 -23.94
CA LEU A 54 -11.53 -11.63 -23.43
C LEU A 54 -12.30 -11.74 -22.11
N ILE A 55 -13.21 -12.71 -21.99
CA ILE A 55 -14.00 -12.92 -20.76
C ILE A 55 -13.08 -13.29 -19.60
N LEU A 56 -12.21 -14.28 -19.78
CA LEU A 56 -11.28 -14.68 -18.73
C LEU A 56 -10.27 -13.58 -18.37
N SER A 57 -9.82 -12.80 -19.36
CA SER A 57 -8.94 -11.65 -19.09
C SER A 57 -9.63 -10.57 -18.27
N LYS A 58 -10.91 -10.28 -18.55
CA LYS A 58 -11.73 -9.36 -17.75
C LYS A 58 -12.02 -9.91 -16.35
N GLU A 59 -12.28 -11.21 -16.24
CA GLU A 59 -12.46 -11.86 -14.96
C GLU A 59 -11.17 -11.77 -14.13
N LEU A 60 -10.01 -12.04 -14.72
CA LEU A 60 -8.70 -11.90 -14.07
C LEU A 60 -8.50 -10.50 -13.51
N ALA A 61 -8.69 -9.47 -14.34
CA ALA A 61 -8.58 -8.07 -13.91
C ALA A 61 -9.55 -7.73 -12.76
N THR A 62 -10.79 -8.22 -12.84
CA THR A 62 -11.80 -8.01 -11.81
C THR A 62 -11.42 -8.70 -10.50
N GLN A 63 -10.96 -9.95 -10.56
CA GLN A 63 -10.57 -10.72 -9.37
C GLN A 63 -9.32 -10.15 -8.72
N LEU A 64 -8.34 -9.68 -9.50
CA LEU A 64 -7.18 -8.97 -8.99
C LEU A 64 -7.59 -7.69 -8.25
N GLN A 65 -8.45 -6.87 -8.87
CA GLN A 65 -8.94 -5.65 -8.25
C GLN A 65 -9.72 -5.93 -6.95
N GLN A 66 -10.62 -6.91 -6.96
CA GLN A 66 -11.40 -7.29 -5.77
C GLN A 66 -10.50 -7.82 -4.66
N SER A 67 -9.51 -8.66 -5.00
CA SER A 67 -8.54 -9.19 -4.05
C SER A 67 -7.71 -8.05 -3.43
N ALA A 68 -7.16 -7.15 -4.26
CA ALA A 68 -6.40 -6.01 -3.78
C ALA A 68 -7.24 -5.09 -2.87
N SER A 69 -8.50 -4.82 -3.22
CA SER A 69 -9.42 -4.06 -2.38
C SER A 69 -9.71 -4.76 -1.04
N ALA A 70 -9.96 -6.08 -1.07
CA ALA A 70 -10.21 -6.87 0.15
C ALA A 70 -8.99 -6.87 1.07
N LEU A 71 -7.77 -7.01 0.51
CA LEU A 71 -6.55 -6.85 1.28
C LEU A 71 -6.48 -5.45 1.90
N GLY A 72 -6.70 -4.40 1.10
CA GLY A 72 -6.73 -3.03 1.60
C GLY A 72 -7.68 -2.86 2.78
N PHE A 73 -8.92 -3.34 2.66
CA PHE A 73 -9.88 -3.29 3.77
C PHE A 73 -9.41 -4.07 4.99
N TYR A 74 -8.82 -5.25 4.83
CA TYR A 74 -8.25 -5.99 5.95
C TYR A 74 -7.13 -5.22 6.64
N LEU A 75 -6.21 -4.61 5.89
CA LEU A 75 -5.10 -3.84 6.46
C LEU A 75 -5.60 -2.63 7.28
N LEU A 76 -6.76 -2.07 6.92
CA LEU A 76 -7.38 -0.96 7.64
C LEU A 76 -8.24 -1.41 8.84
N SER A 77 -9.18 -2.34 8.63
CA SER A 77 -10.18 -2.71 9.64
C SER A 77 -9.79 -3.91 10.49
N LYS A 78 -8.86 -4.74 10.01
CA LYS A 78 -8.41 -6.00 10.62
C LYS A 78 -9.52 -7.05 10.74
N GLU A 79 -10.62 -6.88 10.00
CA GLU A 79 -11.73 -7.85 10.01
C GLU A 79 -11.40 -9.09 9.19
N GLU A 80 -11.52 -10.27 9.81
CA GLU A 80 -11.18 -11.56 9.19
C GLU A 80 -12.00 -11.86 7.93
N THR A 81 -13.17 -11.25 7.79
CA THR A 81 -14.03 -11.31 6.60
C THR A 81 -13.28 -10.84 5.35
N HIS A 82 -12.56 -9.72 5.44
CA HIS A 82 -11.79 -9.15 4.33
C HIS A 82 -10.54 -9.97 4.01
N LYS A 83 -9.86 -10.51 5.03
CA LYS A 83 -8.74 -11.43 4.84
C LYS A 83 -9.16 -12.70 4.11
N THR A 84 -10.27 -13.29 4.54
CA THR A 84 -10.85 -14.46 3.88
C THR A 84 -11.23 -14.15 2.43
N ALA A 85 -11.87 -13.00 2.18
CA ALA A 85 -12.24 -12.57 0.82
C ALA A 85 -11.01 -12.38 -0.08
N TYR A 86 -9.92 -11.81 0.43
CA TYR A 86 -8.65 -11.70 -0.29
C TYR A 86 -8.07 -13.07 -0.66
N GLN A 87 -7.97 -13.99 0.30
CA GLN A 87 -7.41 -15.32 0.07
C GLN A 87 -8.24 -16.13 -0.93
N GLN A 88 -9.57 -16.05 -0.85
CA GLN A 88 -10.47 -16.67 -1.81
C GLN A 88 -10.35 -16.04 -3.21
N GLY A 89 -10.23 -14.71 -3.27
CA GLY A 89 -10.01 -13.98 -4.52
C GLY A 89 -8.71 -14.40 -5.20
N LEU A 90 -7.60 -14.51 -4.45
CA LEU A 90 -6.32 -15.00 -4.96
C LEU A 90 -6.38 -16.45 -5.46
N ALA A 91 -7.07 -17.33 -4.74
CA ALA A 91 -7.27 -18.71 -5.22
C ALA A 91 -8.11 -18.75 -6.52
N ARG A 92 -9.00 -17.78 -6.73
CA ARG A 92 -9.74 -17.64 -8.00
C ARG A 92 -8.87 -17.07 -9.10
N VAL A 93 -8.01 -16.09 -8.81
CA VAL A 93 -6.99 -15.59 -9.74
C VAL A 93 -6.14 -16.74 -10.28
N ASP A 94 -5.64 -17.63 -9.43
CA ASP A 94 -4.84 -18.80 -9.85
C ASP A 94 -5.61 -19.68 -10.86
N LYS A 95 -6.89 -19.94 -10.60
CA LYS A 95 -7.75 -20.73 -11.49
C LYS A 95 -7.98 -20.03 -12.84
N VAL A 96 -8.16 -18.72 -12.84
CA VAL A 96 -8.37 -17.94 -14.08
C VAL A 96 -7.09 -17.91 -14.91
N ILE A 97 -5.92 -17.72 -14.28
CA ILE A 97 -4.61 -17.78 -14.94
C ILE A 97 -4.39 -19.17 -15.55
N ALA A 98 -4.63 -20.23 -14.79
CA ALA A 98 -4.51 -21.60 -15.29
C ALA A 98 -5.46 -21.86 -16.49
N SER A 99 -6.68 -21.31 -16.45
CA SER A 99 -7.64 -21.43 -17.55
C SER A 99 -7.22 -20.64 -18.78
N LEU A 100 -6.67 -19.43 -18.62
CA LEU A 100 -6.13 -18.62 -19.72
C LEU A 100 -5.00 -19.33 -20.43
N LYS A 101 -4.06 -19.95 -19.69
CA LYS A 101 -2.94 -20.72 -20.26
C LYS A 101 -3.40 -21.92 -21.10
N GLN A 102 -4.61 -22.45 -20.87
CA GLN A 102 -5.17 -23.57 -21.62
C GLN A 102 -5.92 -23.15 -22.89
N LEU A 103 -6.18 -21.85 -23.09
CA LEU A 103 -6.91 -21.39 -24.27
C LEU A 103 -6.01 -21.47 -25.51
N PRO A 104 -6.49 -22.00 -26.65
CA PRO A 104 -5.70 -22.09 -27.88
C PRO A 104 -5.19 -20.73 -28.38
N ALA A 105 -5.91 -19.64 -28.09
CA ALA A 105 -5.51 -18.27 -28.43
C ALA A 105 -4.32 -17.75 -27.62
N ILE A 106 -4.02 -18.38 -26.48
CA ILE A 106 -2.89 -18.04 -25.62
C ILE A 106 -1.76 -19.06 -25.82
N ASP A 107 -2.06 -20.36 -25.76
CA ASP A 107 -1.07 -21.44 -25.89
C ASP A 107 -0.28 -21.40 -27.21
N LYS A 108 -0.94 -21.01 -28.31
CA LYS A 108 -0.33 -20.96 -29.65
C LYS A 108 0.30 -19.60 -29.99
N ASP A 109 0.13 -18.59 -29.13
CA ASP A 109 0.67 -17.26 -29.31
C ASP A 109 1.72 -17.00 -28.22
N THR A 110 3.00 -17.06 -28.61
CA THR A 110 4.12 -16.91 -27.68
C THR A 110 4.11 -15.57 -26.94
N GLU A 111 3.63 -14.50 -27.58
CA GLU A 111 3.55 -13.18 -26.95
C GLU A 111 2.44 -13.15 -25.89
N ALA A 112 1.27 -13.68 -26.24
CA ALA A 112 0.15 -13.76 -25.31
C ALA A 112 0.45 -14.68 -24.11
N LEU A 113 1.12 -15.81 -24.34
CA LEU A 113 1.55 -16.70 -23.26
C LEU A 113 2.54 -16.01 -22.31
N ALA A 114 3.54 -15.30 -22.85
CA ALA A 114 4.51 -14.57 -22.05
C ALA A 114 3.85 -13.50 -21.16
N LEU A 115 2.81 -12.82 -21.66
CA LEU A 115 2.04 -11.86 -20.85
C LEU A 115 1.32 -12.53 -19.67
N VAL A 116 0.69 -13.69 -19.91
CA VAL A 116 -0.02 -14.43 -18.84
C VAL A 116 0.98 -14.96 -17.80
N GLU A 117 2.15 -15.42 -18.21
CA GLU A 117 3.22 -15.85 -17.29
C GLU A 117 3.82 -14.70 -16.47
N ALA A 118 3.98 -13.51 -17.08
CA ALA A 118 4.41 -12.32 -16.37
C ALA A 118 3.39 -11.93 -15.28
N ILE A 119 2.09 -11.95 -15.60
CA ILE A 119 1.02 -11.67 -14.62
C ILE A 119 1.06 -12.70 -13.48
N ASP A 120 1.21 -13.99 -13.79
CA ASP A 120 1.32 -15.04 -12.77
C ASP A 120 2.52 -14.78 -11.84
N THR A 121 3.67 -14.42 -12.41
CA THR A 121 4.87 -14.06 -11.64
C THR A 121 4.63 -12.88 -10.71
N ASP A 122 4.00 -11.81 -11.20
CA ASP A 122 3.66 -10.63 -10.39
C ASP A 122 2.66 -10.97 -9.28
N VAL A 123 1.67 -11.83 -9.55
CA VAL A 123 0.72 -12.33 -8.55
C VAL A 123 1.43 -13.14 -7.46
N GLN A 124 2.35 -14.03 -7.82
CA GLN A 124 3.11 -14.79 -6.82
C GLN A 124 4.03 -13.88 -5.99
N ARG A 125 4.67 -12.89 -6.62
CA ARG A 125 5.48 -11.89 -5.91
C ARG A 125 4.64 -11.08 -4.93
N PHE A 126 3.44 -10.68 -5.33
CA PHE A 126 2.51 -9.98 -4.46
C PHE A 126 2.04 -10.86 -3.30
N ARG A 127 1.71 -12.13 -3.56
CA ARG A 127 1.34 -13.11 -2.53
C ARG A 127 2.46 -13.37 -1.52
N ALA A 128 3.72 -13.34 -1.94
CA ALA A 128 4.85 -13.49 -1.03
C ALA A 128 4.91 -12.39 0.06
N LEU A 129 4.27 -11.24 -0.17
CA LEU A 129 4.16 -10.15 0.81
C LEU A 129 3.03 -10.37 1.83
N GLU A 130 2.12 -11.32 1.58
CA GLU A 130 0.90 -11.57 2.38
C GLU A 130 1.22 -11.74 3.87
N ALA A 131 2.15 -12.64 4.20
CA ALA A 131 2.52 -12.92 5.58
C ALA A 131 3.01 -11.67 6.33
N GLY A 132 3.88 -10.88 5.69
CA GLY A 132 4.39 -9.63 6.29
C GLY A 132 3.30 -8.57 6.46
N LEU A 133 2.42 -8.42 5.46
CA LEU A 133 1.32 -7.48 5.52
C LEU A 133 0.29 -7.86 6.60
N PHE A 134 0.00 -9.15 6.75
CA PHE A 134 -0.91 -9.64 7.79
C PHE A 134 -0.32 -9.49 9.19
N GLU A 135 0.97 -9.80 9.35
CA GLU A 135 1.67 -9.62 10.61
C GLU A 135 1.72 -8.14 11.01
N ALA A 136 2.01 -7.25 10.06
CA ALA A 136 1.98 -5.81 10.28
C ALA A 136 0.56 -5.32 10.65
N ALA A 137 -0.49 -5.75 9.96
CA ALA A 137 -1.87 -5.37 10.30
C ALA A 137 -2.28 -5.88 11.70
N ALA A 138 -1.91 -7.11 12.05
CA ALA A 138 -2.23 -7.72 13.33
C ALA A 138 -1.44 -7.12 14.50
N ASN A 139 -0.21 -6.68 14.27
CA ASN A 139 0.67 -6.15 15.32
C ASN A 139 1.01 -4.67 15.08
N SER A 140 0.27 -3.80 15.75
CA SER A 140 0.46 -2.34 15.68
C SER A 140 1.89 -1.89 16.03
N GLU A 141 2.61 -2.58 16.91
CA GLU A 141 4.00 -2.24 17.25
C GLU A 141 4.99 -2.62 16.13
N LYS A 142 4.75 -3.74 15.43
CA LYS A 142 5.51 -4.12 14.24
C LYS A 142 5.18 -3.24 13.04
N ASN A 143 3.94 -2.74 12.95
CA ASN A 143 3.52 -1.82 11.90
C ASN A 143 4.09 -0.40 12.09
N PHE A 144 4.38 -0.01 13.35
CA PHE A 144 4.91 1.31 13.67
C PHE A 144 6.17 1.19 14.56
N PRO A 145 7.32 0.78 14.01
CA PRO A 145 8.55 0.57 14.77
C PRO A 145 9.01 1.81 15.54
N GLY A 146 8.79 3.01 14.98
CA GLY A 146 9.10 4.27 15.66
C GLY A 146 8.25 4.47 16.92
N ILE A 147 6.95 4.12 16.86
CA ILE A 147 6.06 4.21 18.03
C ILE A 147 6.49 3.19 19.09
N ALA A 148 6.78 1.95 18.68
CA ALA A 148 7.26 0.90 19.59
C ALA A 148 8.57 1.33 20.29
N PHE A 149 9.53 1.86 19.52
CA PHE A 149 10.79 2.37 20.04
C PHE A 149 10.58 3.54 21.02
N ALA A 150 9.72 4.50 20.67
CA ALA A 150 9.39 5.63 21.55
C ALA A 150 8.74 5.17 22.85
N ASN A 151 7.84 4.18 22.80
CA ASN A 151 7.20 3.62 23.99
C ASN A 151 8.21 2.97 24.96
N ALA A 152 9.20 2.27 24.42
CA ALA A 152 10.21 1.56 25.19
C ALA A 152 11.31 2.47 25.75
N ASN A 153 11.75 3.48 24.98
CA ASN A 153 13.00 4.21 25.29
C ASN A 153 12.78 5.70 25.59
N ILE A 154 11.77 6.34 25.00
CA ILE A 154 11.55 7.79 25.12
C ILE A 154 10.49 8.10 26.18
N ASN A 155 9.35 7.42 26.13
CA ASN A 155 8.23 7.64 27.04
C ASN A 155 8.57 7.44 28.53
N PRO A 156 9.43 6.48 28.94
CA PRO A 156 9.86 6.39 30.32
C PRO A 156 10.58 7.67 30.79
N ILE A 157 11.53 8.16 29.98
CA ILE A 157 12.30 9.36 30.31
C ILE A 157 11.38 10.57 30.40
N THR A 158 10.48 10.75 29.43
CA THR A 158 9.58 11.91 29.42
C THR A 158 8.61 11.91 30.60
N ARG A 159 8.12 10.75 31.03
CA ARG A 159 7.32 10.60 32.27
C ARG A 159 8.14 10.98 33.50
N THR A 160 9.38 10.51 33.60
CA THR A 160 10.29 10.87 34.69
C THR A 160 10.51 12.38 34.74
N MET A 161 10.83 13.04 33.63
CA MET A 161 11.00 14.50 33.60
C MET A 161 9.75 15.27 34.05
N ALA A 162 8.56 14.81 33.65
CA ALA A 162 7.29 15.42 34.08
C ALA A 162 7.03 15.23 35.58
N GLN A 163 7.39 14.07 36.14
CA GLN A 163 7.32 13.81 37.57
C GLN A 163 8.32 14.68 38.35
N LEU A 164 9.58 14.73 37.91
CA LEU A 164 10.63 15.51 38.55
C LEU A 164 10.29 17.01 38.57
N THR A 165 9.85 17.57 37.46
CA THR A 165 9.36 18.97 37.43
C THR A 165 8.12 19.19 38.29
N SER A 166 7.26 18.19 38.47
CA SER A 166 6.15 18.26 39.44
C SER A 166 6.66 18.32 40.88
N GLN A 167 7.64 17.47 41.23
CA GLN A 167 8.26 17.44 42.55
C GLN A 167 8.97 18.76 42.86
N MET A 168 9.71 19.32 41.90
CA MET A 168 10.34 20.63 42.04
C MET A 168 9.33 21.74 42.35
N ILE A 169 8.18 21.74 41.65
CA ILE A 169 7.09 22.70 41.90
C ILE A 169 6.47 22.47 43.28
N LEU A 170 6.20 21.22 43.68
CA LEU A 170 5.61 20.93 44.97
C LEU A 170 6.53 21.35 46.12
N SER A 171 7.83 21.07 46.00
CA SER A 171 8.83 21.52 46.98
C SER A 171 8.93 23.05 47.04
N GLU A 172 8.76 23.75 45.91
CA GLU A 172 8.72 25.21 45.87
C GLU A 172 7.53 25.81 46.61
N LEU A 173 6.38 25.12 46.64
CA LEU A 173 5.16 25.59 47.31
C LEU A 173 5.24 25.54 48.85
N GLU A 174 6.22 24.81 49.40
CA GLU A 174 6.43 24.69 50.85
C GLU A 174 7.31 25.82 51.42
N GLU A 175 7.98 26.58 50.55
CA GLU A 175 8.97 27.59 50.92
C GLU A 175 8.34 28.99 51.06
N GLU A 176 9.00 29.86 51.84
CA GLU A 176 8.52 31.24 52.01
C GLU A 176 8.58 32.02 50.70
N SER A 177 7.52 32.78 50.42
CA SER A 177 7.42 33.51 49.15
C SER A 177 8.26 34.78 49.16
N ASP A 178 9.33 34.78 48.38
CA ASP A 178 10.08 35.97 48.00
C ASP A 178 10.21 36.11 46.47
N GLU A 179 10.87 37.18 46.00
CA GLU A 179 11.02 37.43 44.57
C GLU A 179 11.92 36.40 43.85
N MET A 180 12.94 35.86 44.53
CA MET A 180 13.83 34.85 43.97
C MET A 180 13.10 33.50 43.81
N ARG A 181 12.38 33.06 44.85
CA ARG A 181 11.57 31.84 44.88
C ARG A 181 10.45 31.88 43.85
N LYS A 182 9.78 33.04 43.67
CA LYS A 182 8.83 33.25 42.56
C LYS A 182 9.47 33.09 41.19
N GLN A 183 10.68 33.61 41.00
CA GLN A 183 11.40 33.49 39.73
C GLN A 183 11.86 32.04 39.47
N LEU A 184 12.30 31.33 40.52
CA LEU A 184 12.63 29.90 40.44
C LEU A 184 11.39 29.07 40.08
N LEU A 185 10.25 29.31 40.72
CA LEU A 185 8.98 28.67 40.39
C LEU A 185 8.60 28.89 38.91
N ALA A 186 8.74 30.13 38.43
CA ALA A 186 8.48 30.47 37.04
C ALA A 186 9.42 29.70 36.08
N ASP A 187 10.71 29.63 36.40
CA ASP A 187 11.69 28.90 35.59
C ASP A 187 11.42 27.40 35.53
N ILE A 188 11.00 26.80 36.66
CA ILE A 188 10.60 25.37 36.73
C ILE A 188 9.31 25.13 35.94
N ALA A 189 8.34 26.03 36.05
CA ALA A 189 7.09 25.95 35.28
C ALA A 189 7.34 26.07 33.76
N ASP A 190 8.23 26.97 33.35
CA ASP A 190 8.67 27.11 31.96
C ASP A 190 9.38 25.84 31.49
N LEU A 191 10.24 25.23 32.30
CA LEU A 191 10.91 23.97 31.95
C LEU A 191 9.89 22.87 31.68
N ARG A 192 8.88 22.73 32.56
CA ARG A 192 7.77 21.78 32.38
C ARG A 192 6.99 22.05 31.10
N TYR A 193 6.67 23.31 30.82
CA TYR A 193 5.92 23.70 29.63
C TYR A 193 6.70 23.37 28.35
N VAL A 194 7.96 23.77 28.28
CA VAL A 194 8.84 23.49 27.14
C VAL A 194 8.99 21.99 26.94
N TRP A 195 9.19 21.22 28.01
CA TRP A 195 9.26 19.75 27.92
C TRP A 195 7.97 19.10 27.41
N SER A 196 6.81 19.62 27.80
CA SER A 196 5.52 19.19 27.26
C SER A 196 5.43 19.41 25.74
N ASN A 197 5.96 20.54 25.26
CA ASN A 197 6.02 20.82 23.83
C ASN A 197 7.01 19.92 23.07
N VAL A 198 8.14 19.55 23.67
CA VAL A 198 9.02 18.50 23.12
C VAL A 198 8.23 17.20 22.90
N MET A 199 7.44 16.76 23.89
CA MET A 199 6.61 15.56 23.74
C MET A 199 5.55 15.70 22.64
N ASN A 200 4.93 16.87 22.52
CA ASN A 200 3.96 17.13 21.45
C ASN A 200 4.62 17.10 20.07
N GLY A 201 5.85 17.63 19.95
CA GLY A 201 6.67 17.51 18.75
C GLY A 201 6.95 16.05 18.36
N ILE A 202 7.33 15.21 19.33
CA ILE A 202 7.54 13.76 19.10
C ILE A 202 6.25 13.11 18.59
N ARG A 203 5.10 13.36 19.23
CA ARG A 203 3.81 12.78 18.81
C ARG A 203 3.41 13.26 17.41
N GLY A 204 3.60 14.54 17.12
CA GLY A 204 3.35 15.12 15.80
C GLY A 204 4.23 14.49 14.72
N TYR A 205 5.52 14.29 15.02
CA TYR A 205 6.45 13.62 14.11
C TYR A 205 6.09 12.14 13.88
N LEU A 206 5.76 11.40 14.95
CA LEU A 206 5.34 10.00 14.84
C LEU A 206 4.04 9.80 14.05
N ALA A 207 3.12 10.77 14.11
CA ALA A 207 1.84 10.70 13.43
C ALA A 207 1.91 11.15 11.97
N PHE A 208 2.68 12.21 11.68
CA PHE A 208 2.61 12.90 10.39
C PHE A 208 3.96 13.05 9.67
N ARG A 209 5.06 12.60 10.28
CA ARG A 209 6.43 12.71 9.75
C ARG A 209 6.81 14.14 9.34
N SER A 210 6.27 15.15 10.03
CA SER A 210 6.51 16.55 9.68
C SER A 210 7.92 17.01 10.03
N GLU A 211 8.66 17.55 9.06
CA GLU A 211 9.94 18.22 9.30
C GLU A 211 9.80 19.49 10.16
N SER A 212 8.65 20.17 10.07
CA SER A 212 8.37 21.32 10.93
C SER A 212 8.30 20.89 12.40
N ALA A 213 7.72 19.72 12.68
CA ALA A 213 7.64 19.18 14.04
C ALA A 213 9.03 18.83 14.59
N LEU A 214 9.97 18.39 13.74
CA LEU A 214 11.36 18.17 14.14
C LEU A 214 12.06 19.49 14.47
N THR A 215 11.86 20.51 13.64
CA THR A 215 12.46 21.84 13.83
C THR A 215 11.94 22.49 15.12
N ASP A 216 10.63 22.50 15.32
CA ASP A 216 10.00 23.07 16.52
C ASP A 216 10.45 22.33 17.78
N MET A 217 10.52 20.99 17.73
CA MET A 217 11.00 20.16 18.83
C MET A 217 12.44 20.48 19.20
N GLU A 218 13.34 20.66 18.23
CA GLU A 218 14.74 21.03 18.48
C GLU A 218 14.82 22.39 19.20
N LEU A 219 14.01 23.37 18.80
CA LEU A 219 13.94 24.67 19.48
C LEU A 219 13.52 24.51 20.95
N TYR A 220 12.51 23.68 21.23
CA TYR A 220 12.09 23.40 22.60
C TYR A 220 13.17 22.64 23.40
N ILE A 221 13.90 21.69 22.79
CA ILE A 221 15.02 21.01 23.46
C ILE A 221 16.10 22.01 23.85
N GLN A 222 16.47 22.92 22.94
CA GLN A 222 17.46 23.97 23.23
C GLN A 222 16.99 24.93 24.33
N GLN A 223 15.69 25.24 24.36
CA GLN A 223 15.12 26.07 25.43
C GLN A 223 15.12 25.33 26.77
N ALA A 224 14.83 24.02 26.78
CA ALA A 224 14.91 23.19 27.97
C ALA A 224 16.34 23.14 28.52
N ASP A 225 17.36 22.98 27.66
CA ASP A 225 18.76 23.01 28.07
C ASP A 225 19.12 24.34 28.75
N LYS A 226 18.68 25.48 28.18
CA LYS A 226 18.90 26.81 28.76
C LYS A 226 18.24 26.95 30.13
N LEU A 227 17.01 26.45 30.29
CA LEU A 227 16.28 26.49 31.56
C LEU A 227 16.95 25.59 32.60
N VAL A 228 17.42 24.41 32.24
CA VAL A 228 18.20 23.53 33.14
C VAL A 228 19.47 24.25 33.62
N VAL A 229 20.20 24.94 32.74
CA VAL A 229 21.37 25.74 33.12
C VAL A 229 20.97 26.90 34.04
N LYS A 230 19.89 27.62 33.71
CA LYS A 230 19.38 28.74 34.52
C LYS A 230 19.00 28.28 35.93
N ILE A 231 18.22 27.21 36.05
CA ILE A 231 17.80 26.62 37.34
C ILE A 231 19.02 26.10 38.12
N SER A 232 20.03 25.56 37.44
CA SER A 232 21.29 25.18 38.09
C SER A 232 22.03 26.36 38.72
N GLY A 233 21.84 27.57 38.18
CA GLY A 233 22.50 28.79 38.65
C GLY A 233 22.01 29.27 40.02
N TYR A 234 20.87 28.79 40.50
CA TYR A 234 20.38 29.08 41.85
C TYR A 234 21.21 28.39 42.93
N GLY A 235 21.95 27.33 42.59
CA GLY A 235 22.94 26.71 43.49
C GLY A 235 22.33 26.25 44.81
N ASP A 236 22.88 26.77 45.92
CA ASP A 236 22.48 26.41 47.29
C ASP A 236 21.07 26.91 47.67
N GLU A 237 20.45 27.76 46.85
CA GLU A 237 19.06 28.21 47.04
C GLU A 237 18.02 27.17 46.60
N LEU A 238 18.45 26.10 45.92
CA LEU A 238 17.59 24.98 45.58
C LEU A 238 17.30 24.13 46.83
N THR A 239 16.06 23.69 46.98
CA THR A 239 15.74 22.67 48.00
C THR A 239 16.43 21.34 47.65
N LEU A 240 16.54 20.44 48.64
CA LEU A 240 17.08 19.09 48.40
C LEU A 240 16.34 18.36 47.28
N ASP A 241 15.00 18.41 47.29
CA ASP A 241 14.16 17.81 46.25
C ASP A 241 14.40 18.45 44.88
N GLN A 242 14.59 19.76 44.82
CA GLN A 242 14.86 20.47 43.57
C GLN A 242 16.25 20.13 43.00
N ALA A 243 17.27 20.06 43.85
CA ALA A 243 18.62 19.69 43.48
C ALA A 243 18.69 18.24 42.96
N ASP A 244 18.10 17.30 43.70
CA ASP A 244 18.05 15.88 43.32
C ASP A 244 17.28 15.67 42.00
N ALA A 245 16.14 16.37 41.85
CA ALA A 245 15.36 16.32 40.61
C ALA A 245 16.13 16.90 39.43
N LEU A 246 16.83 18.01 39.62
CA LEU A 246 17.64 18.65 38.60
C LEU A 246 18.82 17.76 38.16
N GLU A 247 19.46 17.05 39.10
CA GLU A 247 20.51 16.08 38.77
C GLU A 247 19.98 14.94 37.90
N GLN A 248 18.83 14.38 38.26
CA GLN A 248 18.18 13.33 37.47
C GLN A 248 17.75 13.83 36.08
N ILE A 249 17.26 15.07 35.98
CA ILE A 249 16.96 15.71 34.68
C ILE A 249 18.22 15.82 33.82
N LYS A 250 19.35 16.28 34.40
CA LYS A 250 20.63 16.36 33.70
C LYS A 250 21.14 14.99 33.25
N ALA A 251 20.95 13.95 34.06
CA ALA A 251 21.34 12.59 33.70
C ALA A 251 20.46 11.98 32.59
N GLY A 252 19.16 12.27 32.60
CA GLY A 252 18.21 11.75 31.61
C GLY A 252 18.27 12.45 30.25
N ALA A 253 18.66 13.73 30.20
CA ALA A 253 18.62 14.54 28.98
C ALA A 253 19.56 14.01 27.84
N PRO A 254 20.81 13.59 28.10
CA PRO A 254 21.67 12.99 27.08
C PRO A 254 21.07 11.71 26.48
N LEU A 255 20.57 10.82 27.34
CA LEU A 255 19.95 9.56 26.92
C LEU A 255 18.70 9.81 26.07
N PHE A 256 17.87 10.77 26.47
CA PHE A 256 16.73 11.21 25.67
C PHE A 256 17.15 11.68 24.27
N LYS A 257 18.18 12.53 24.18
CA LYS A 257 18.68 13.05 22.89
C LYS A 257 19.24 11.93 22.00
N GLU A 258 19.91 10.94 22.59
CA GLU A 258 20.38 9.76 21.85
C GLU A 258 19.20 8.96 21.28
N HIS A 259 18.22 8.64 22.13
CA HIS A 259 17.02 7.92 21.68
C HIS A 259 16.22 8.72 20.65
N LEU A 260 16.18 10.05 20.73
CA LEU A 260 15.52 10.87 19.71
C LEU A 260 16.21 10.75 18.34
N LYS A 261 17.54 10.71 18.29
CA LYS A 261 18.29 10.46 17.04
C LYS A 261 18.02 9.06 16.48
N GLN A 262 17.99 8.05 17.35
CA GLN A 262 17.65 6.68 16.97
C GLN A 262 16.20 6.61 16.45
N LEU A 263 15.26 7.28 17.11
CA LEU A 263 13.87 7.37 16.67
C LEU A 263 13.77 7.99 15.27
N HIS A 264 14.47 9.09 15.03
CA HIS A 264 14.49 9.74 13.71
C HIS A 264 15.02 8.80 12.63
N THR A 265 16.05 8.00 12.93
CA THR A 265 16.58 7.00 12.01
C THR A 265 15.55 5.91 11.71
N ILE A 266 14.91 5.34 12.75
CA ILE A 266 13.94 4.24 12.62
C ILE A 266 12.67 4.68 11.89
N HIS A 267 12.18 5.88 12.18
CA HIS A 267 10.90 6.37 11.66
C HIS A 267 11.04 7.14 10.35
N GLY A 268 12.19 7.77 10.11
CA GLY A 268 12.52 8.49 8.88
C GLY A 268 13.00 7.58 7.74
N SER A 269 13.45 6.35 8.02
CA SER A 269 13.83 5.37 6.99
C SER A 269 12.65 4.56 6.43
N GLN A 270 11.41 4.88 6.82
CA GLN A 270 10.17 4.21 6.43
C GLN A 270 9.29 5.12 5.58
#